data_AF-A0A7S2BCX4-F1
#
_entry.id   AF-A0A7S2BCX4-F1
#
_cell.length_a   1.000
_cell.length_b   1.000
_cell.length_c   1.000
_cell.angle_alpha   90.00
_cell.angle_beta   90.00
_cell.angle_gamma   90.00
#
_symmetry.space_group_name_H-M   'P 1'
#
loop_
_entity.id
_entity.type
_entity.pdbx_description
1 polymer ?
#
loop_
_entity_poly.entity_id
_entity_poly.type
_entity_poly.pdbx_seq_one_letter_code
_entity_poly.pdbx_strand_id
1 'polypeptide(L)'
;YKVTMKAPDQLHSAMHSGNFAHLCHFDSGKCTGPGNSIKDYDRYGYAVGCDKPSTHVAAYKDATWFSMPGKCPRSTFAAKGKYPMCKYQDPGGECAHGQAWSKTCTWRKEYAGEVSLAELTGVTPDHTWCRQGNYEWKAQCDCGHGTSFWNGKKNSAACTSRMEKLRSLFQRKYPNMPADLGDAHCPFGDRNR
;
A
#
# COMPACT_ATOMS: atom_id res chain seq x y z
N TYR A 1 8.98 -5.34 0.97
CA TYR A 1 8.51 -6.63 1.54
C TYR A 1 7.89 -7.46 0.43
N LYS A 2 8.12 -8.78 0.44
CA LYS A 2 7.34 -9.74 -0.35
C LYS A 2 6.20 -10.24 0.52
N VAL A 3 4.98 -10.24 0.00
CA VAL A 3 3.77 -10.60 0.73
C VAL A 3 3.19 -11.88 0.14
N THR A 4 2.94 -12.87 1.00
CA THR A 4 2.19 -14.07 0.64
C THR A 4 0.85 -14.02 1.37
N MET A 5 -0.23 -14.31 0.68
CA MET A 5 -1.57 -14.23 1.27
C MET A 5 -2.44 -15.40 0.83
N LYS A 6 -3.44 -15.71 1.65
CA LYS A 6 -4.53 -16.63 1.31
C LYS A 6 -5.84 -16.03 1.80
N ALA A 7 -6.76 -15.81 0.88
CA ALA A 7 -8.11 -15.41 1.25
C ALA A 7 -8.81 -16.53 2.03
N PRO A 8 -9.61 -16.20 3.05
CA PRO A 8 -10.54 -17.14 3.65
C PRO A 8 -11.52 -17.67 2.60
N ASP A 9 -11.84 -18.96 2.62
CA ASP A 9 -12.65 -19.61 1.56
C ASP A 9 -14.01 -18.92 1.35
N GLN A 10 -14.59 -18.36 2.42
CA GLN A 10 -15.85 -17.62 2.36
C GLN A 10 -15.77 -16.35 1.50
N LEU A 11 -14.61 -15.68 1.45
CA LEU A 11 -14.40 -14.51 0.59
C LEU A 11 -14.43 -14.92 -0.88
N HIS A 12 -13.68 -15.98 -1.21
CA HIS A 12 -13.57 -16.48 -2.58
C HIS A 12 -14.95 -16.87 -3.14
N SER A 13 -15.74 -17.58 -2.35
CA SER A 13 -17.09 -18.00 -2.73
C SER A 13 -18.08 -16.83 -2.84
N ALA A 14 -17.92 -15.78 -2.04
CA ALA A 14 -18.91 -14.70 -1.97
C ALA A 14 -18.66 -13.56 -2.97
N MET A 15 -17.40 -13.25 -3.27
CA MET A 15 -17.05 -12.05 -4.03
C MET A 15 -16.53 -12.35 -5.43
N HIS A 16 -16.17 -13.60 -5.73
CA HIS A 16 -15.47 -13.98 -6.97
C HIS A 16 -14.27 -13.08 -7.30
N SER A 17 -13.71 -12.43 -6.27
CA SER A 17 -12.66 -11.41 -6.36
C SER A 17 -11.25 -11.99 -6.24
N GLY A 18 -11.12 -13.30 -6.40
CA GLY A 18 -9.89 -14.05 -6.17
C GLY A 18 -9.48 -13.98 -4.70
N ASN A 19 -8.32 -13.37 -4.44
CA ASN A 19 -7.71 -13.32 -3.10
C ASN A 19 -7.93 -12.01 -2.33
N PHE A 20 -8.70 -11.06 -2.88
CA PHE A 20 -8.81 -9.71 -2.32
C PHE A 20 -10.22 -9.37 -1.82
N ALA A 21 -10.28 -8.63 -0.71
CA ALA A 21 -11.47 -7.92 -0.25
C ALA A 21 -11.41 -6.43 -0.68
N HIS A 22 -12.41 -5.64 -0.29
CA HIS A 22 -12.32 -4.19 -0.48
C HIS A 22 -11.13 -3.61 0.30
N LEU A 23 -10.42 -2.67 -0.31
CA LEU A 23 -9.36 -1.92 0.37
C LEU A 23 -9.87 -1.27 1.65
N CYS A 24 -8.99 -1.20 2.65
CA CYS A 24 -9.11 -0.25 3.74
C CYS A 24 -7.97 0.79 3.77
N HIS A 25 -8.33 2.05 3.83
CA HIS A 25 -7.45 3.15 4.22
C HIS A 25 -7.18 3.07 5.73
N PHE A 26 -5.90 3.12 6.12
CA PHE A 26 -5.49 3.10 7.52
C PHE A 26 -5.03 4.48 7.97
N ASP A 27 -5.96 5.32 8.42
CA ASP A 27 -5.64 6.64 8.96
C ASP A 27 -5.29 6.52 10.44
N SER A 28 -4.05 6.93 10.79
CA SER A 28 -3.50 6.77 12.13
C SER A 28 -3.65 5.33 12.69
N GLY A 29 -3.54 4.32 11.82
CA GLY A 29 -3.60 2.91 12.19
C GLY A 29 -5.03 2.34 12.32
N LYS A 30 -6.06 3.16 12.12
CA LYS A 30 -7.47 2.74 12.07
C LYS A 30 -7.94 2.63 10.63
N CYS A 31 -8.62 1.54 10.32
CA CYS A 31 -9.35 1.33 9.09
C CYS A 31 -10.53 2.31 9.01
N THR A 32 -10.47 3.25 8.07
CA THR A 32 -11.45 4.33 7.86
C THR A 32 -12.29 4.14 6.60
N GLY A 33 -12.00 3.14 5.78
CA GLY A 33 -12.90 2.67 4.73
C GLY A 33 -12.26 2.49 3.37
N PRO A 34 -13.07 2.39 2.29
CA PRO A 34 -14.53 2.58 2.23
C PRO A 34 -15.32 1.64 3.16
N GLY A 35 -16.45 2.07 3.73
CA GLY A 35 -17.14 1.43 4.87
C GLY A 35 -17.48 -0.09 4.79
N ASN A 36 -17.29 -0.73 3.64
CA ASN A 36 -17.36 -2.18 3.50
C ASN A 36 -16.14 -2.91 4.10
N SER A 37 -14.95 -2.30 4.19
CA SER A 37 -13.74 -3.04 4.63
C SER A 37 -13.83 -3.56 6.07
N ILE A 38 -14.44 -2.81 6.99
CA ILE A 38 -14.67 -3.31 8.37
C ILE A 38 -15.67 -4.47 8.39
N LYS A 39 -16.76 -4.35 7.62
CA LYS A 39 -17.77 -5.42 7.50
C LYS A 39 -17.18 -6.67 6.87
N ASP A 40 -16.29 -6.51 5.90
CA ASP A 40 -15.55 -7.61 5.29
C ASP A 40 -14.66 -8.32 6.31
N TYR A 41 -14.02 -7.57 7.23
CA TYR A 41 -13.28 -8.19 8.34
C TYR A 41 -14.15 -9.02 9.27
N ASP A 42 -15.35 -8.52 9.62
CA ASP A 42 -16.29 -9.27 10.46
C ASP A 42 -16.80 -10.53 9.75
N ARG A 43 -17.13 -10.41 8.46
CA ARG A 43 -17.76 -11.48 7.69
C ARG A 43 -16.77 -12.54 7.24
N TYR A 44 -15.70 -12.11 6.57
CA TYR A 44 -14.77 -13.00 5.88
C TYR A 44 -13.48 -13.22 6.66
N GLY A 45 -13.17 -12.36 7.63
CA GLY A 45 -11.88 -12.32 8.30
C GLY A 45 -10.98 -11.22 7.73
N TYR A 46 -9.77 -11.10 8.26
CA TYR A 46 -8.83 -10.01 7.99
C TYR A 46 -8.14 -10.14 6.62
N ALA A 47 -8.90 -10.34 5.56
CA ALA A 47 -8.40 -10.49 4.20
C ALA A 47 -7.64 -9.24 3.74
N VAL A 48 -6.67 -9.44 2.85
CA VAL A 48 -5.95 -8.34 2.20
C VAL A 48 -6.93 -7.64 1.25
N GLY A 49 -7.03 -6.33 1.37
CA GLY A 49 -7.84 -5.52 0.48
C GLY A 49 -7.02 -4.99 -0.68
N CYS A 50 -7.68 -4.72 -1.81
CA CYS A 50 -7.06 -3.99 -2.91
C CYS A 50 -8.02 -2.96 -3.53
N ASP A 51 -7.46 -1.97 -4.22
CA ASP A 51 -8.22 -1.01 -5.03
C ASP A 51 -7.34 -0.45 -6.15
N LYS A 52 -7.92 -0.06 -7.28
CA LYS A 52 -7.21 0.71 -8.31
C LYS A 52 -7.44 2.20 -8.08
N PRO A 53 -6.39 2.99 -7.78
CA PRO A 53 -6.54 4.42 -7.58
C PRO A 53 -6.91 5.13 -8.88
N SER A 54 -7.65 6.23 -8.75
CA SER A 54 -8.03 7.04 -9.91
C SER A 54 -6.82 7.69 -10.57
N THR A 55 -6.73 7.55 -11.90
CA THR A 55 -5.70 8.22 -12.70
C THR A 55 -5.88 9.74 -12.77
N HIS A 56 -7.02 10.27 -12.31
CA HIS A 56 -7.25 11.71 -12.21
C HIS A 56 -6.40 12.39 -11.12
N VAL A 57 -5.99 11.63 -10.09
CA VAL A 57 -5.12 12.12 -9.02
C VAL A 57 -3.67 12.11 -9.47
N ALA A 58 -3.21 10.98 -10.02
CA ALA A 58 -1.89 10.79 -10.62
C ALA A 58 -1.98 9.72 -11.73
N ALA A 59 -1.32 9.91 -12.85
CA ALA A 59 -1.52 9.09 -14.05
C ALA A 59 -0.76 7.75 -14.06
N TYR A 60 -0.72 7.05 -12.91
CA TYR A 60 -0.16 5.70 -12.81
C TYR A 60 -1.23 4.67 -13.23
N LYS A 61 -1.21 4.25 -14.50
CA LYS A 61 -2.26 3.41 -15.12
C LYS A 61 -2.40 2.03 -14.47
N ASP A 62 -1.28 1.44 -14.06
CA ASP A 62 -1.23 0.08 -13.51
C ASP A 62 -1.09 0.07 -11.99
N ALA A 63 -1.29 1.22 -11.34
CA ALA A 63 -1.22 1.29 -9.89
C ALA A 63 -2.32 0.42 -9.25
N THR A 64 -1.93 -0.29 -8.19
CA THR A 64 -2.85 -1.00 -7.31
C THR A 64 -2.48 -0.65 -5.88
N TRP A 65 -3.47 -0.26 -5.09
CA TRP A 65 -3.32 -0.07 -3.66
C TRP A 65 -3.69 -1.36 -2.95
N PHE A 66 -2.94 -1.68 -1.89
CA PHE A 66 -3.18 -2.85 -1.06
C PHE A 66 -3.32 -2.44 0.40
N SER A 67 -4.22 -3.09 1.12
CA SER A 67 -4.41 -2.89 2.55
C SER A 67 -4.24 -4.20 3.31
N MET A 68 -3.25 -4.22 4.20
CA MET A 68 -2.92 -5.37 5.02
C MET A 68 -3.30 -5.07 6.47
N PRO A 69 -4.40 -5.64 7.00
CA PRO A 69 -4.81 -5.40 8.38
C PRO A 69 -3.79 -5.98 9.36
N GLY A 70 -3.03 -5.10 10.01
CA GLY A 70 -2.25 -5.42 11.21
C GLY A 70 -3.13 -5.44 12.46
N LYS A 71 -2.54 -5.60 13.64
CA LYS A 71 -3.28 -5.65 14.93
C LYS A 71 -4.12 -4.40 15.20
N CYS A 72 -5.31 -4.62 15.75
CA CYS A 72 -6.30 -3.61 16.10
C CYS A 72 -6.65 -2.66 14.94
N PRO A 73 -7.00 -3.18 13.74
CA PRO A 73 -7.36 -2.37 12.58
C PRO A 73 -8.53 -1.43 12.86
N ARG A 74 -9.37 -1.64 13.88
CA ARG A 74 -10.49 -0.73 14.22
C ARG A 74 -10.10 0.47 15.09
N SER A 75 -8.85 0.55 15.54
CA SER A 75 -8.41 1.53 16.53
C SER A 75 -7.28 2.41 15.99
N THR A 76 -7.25 3.68 16.39
CA THR A 76 -6.09 4.55 16.11
C THR A 76 -4.89 4.14 16.96
N PHE A 77 -3.68 4.56 16.60
CA PHE A 77 -2.47 4.30 17.39
C PHE A 77 -2.62 4.74 18.86
N ALA A 78 -3.21 5.92 19.09
CA ALA A 78 -3.47 6.43 20.43
C ALA A 78 -4.42 5.52 21.23
N ALA A 79 -5.48 5.02 20.59
CA ALA A 79 -6.42 4.10 21.24
C ALA A 79 -5.79 2.72 21.53
N LYS A 80 -4.95 2.20 20.62
CA LYS A 80 -4.21 0.94 20.83
C LYS A 80 -3.31 1.02 22.06
N GLY A 81 -2.65 2.16 22.27
CA GLY A 81 -1.81 2.39 23.46
C GLY A 81 -2.60 2.38 24.77
N LYS A 82 -3.86 2.83 24.74
CA LYS A 82 -4.76 2.85 25.91
C LYS A 82 -5.48 1.51 26.14
N TYR A 83 -5.59 0.68 25.11
CA TYR A 83 -6.31 -0.59 25.17
C TYR A 83 -5.52 -1.75 24.53
N PRO A 84 -4.49 -2.26 25.23
CA PRO A 84 -3.59 -3.28 24.67
C PRO A 84 -4.28 -4.63 24.40
N MET A 85 -5.45 -4.88 24.98
CA MET A 85 -6.21 -6.11 24.78
C MET A 85 -6.81 -6.22 23.37
N CYS A 86 -6.91 -5.11 22.62
CA CYS A 86 -7.39 -5.15 21.24
C CYS A 86 -6.61 -6.11 20.36
N LYS A 87 -5.32 -6.35 20.63
CA LYS A 87 -4.48 -7.23 19.79
C LYS A 87 -4.90 -8.70 19.84
N TYR A 88 -5.68 -9.08 20.85
CA TYR A 88 -6.22 -10.44 20.99
C TYR A 88 -7.64 -10.54 20.43
N GLN A 89 -8.45 -9.49 20.60
CA GLN A 89 -9.82 -9.43 20.10
C GLN A 89 -9.87 -9.13 18.59
N ASP A 90 -8.92 -8.32 18.12
CA ASP A 90 -8.82 -7.80 16.77
C ASP A 90 -7.36 -8.00 16.29
N PRO A 91 -6.93 -9.26 16.10
CA PRO A 91 -5.52 -9.59 15.85
C PRO A 91 -5.00 -9.12 14.49
N GLY A 92 -5.90 -8.74 13.58
CA GLY A 92 -5.56 -8.52 12.17
C GLY A 92 -5.35 -9.84 11.44
N GLY A 93 -4.68 -9.76 10.29
CA GLY A 93 -4.46 -10.89 9.37
C GLY A 93 -3.02 -11.39 9.31
N GLU A 94 -2.09 -10.76 10.04
CA GLU A 94 -0.67 -11.13 9.97
C GLU A 94 -0.42 -12.47 10.66
N CYS A 95 0.05 -13.45 9.89
CA CYS A 95 0.41 -14.77 10.36
C CYS A 95 1.84 -14.83 10.91
N ALA A 96 2.06 -15.65 11.92
CA ALA A 96 3.39 -16.16 12.23
C ALA A 96 3.88 -17.14 11.12
N HIS A 97 5.21 -17.31 11.03
CA HIS A 97 5.79 -18.30 10.13
C HIS A 97 5.28 -19.71 10.48
N GLY A 98 4.85 -20.48 9.48
CA GLY A 98 4.30 -21.83 9.66
C GLY A 98 2.85 -21.91 10.18
N GLN A 99 2.24 -20.80 10.61
CA GLN A 99 0.86 -20.80 11.10
C GLN A 99 -0.15 -21.13 9.99
N ALA A 100 -1.06 -22.07 10.24
CA ALA A 100 -2.11 -22.40 9.28
C ALA A 100 -3.00 -21.19 8.95
N TRP A 101 -3.38 -21.05 7.68
CA TRP A 101 -4.24 -19.98 7.20
C TRP A 101 -5.63 -20.04 7.87
N SER A 102 -6.17 -18.89 8.25
CA SER A 102 -7.47 -18.76 8.92
C SER A 102 -8.05 -17.37 8.70
N LYS A 103 -9.24 -17.09 9.27
CA LYS A 103 -9.82 -15.73 9.27
C LYS A 103 -8.96 -14.68 9.98
N THR A 104 -8.05 -15.11 10.86
CA THR A 104 -7.12 -14.26 11.64
C THR A 104 -5.66 -14.44 11.22
N CYS A 105 -5.42 -15.19 10.16
CA CYS A 105 -4.11 -15.41 9.56
C CYS A 105 -4.31 -15.55 8.05
N THR A 106 -4.20 -14.42 7.36
CA THR A 106 -4.52 -14.26 5.93
C THR A 106 -3.33 -13.77 5.12
N TRP A 107 -2.30 -13.21 5.75
CA TRP A 107 -1.10 -12.74 5.05
C TRP A 107 0.18 -12.88 5.89
N ARG A 108 1.30 -12.98 5.18
CA ARG A 108 2.67 -13.01 5.71
C ARG A 108 3.51 -12.03 4.92
N LYS A 109 4.51 -11.45 5.58
CA LYS A 109 5.52 -10.62 4.91
C LYS A 109 6.90 -11.13 5.23
N GLU A 110 7.79 -11.01 4.26
CA GLU A 110 9.23 -11.17 4.44
C GLU A 110 9.93 -9.95 3.85
N TYR A 111 11.03 -9.54 4.47
CA TYR A 111 11.83 -8.45 3.93
C TYR A 111 12.34 -8.84 2.54
N ALA A 112 12.26 -7.90 1.60
CA ALA A 112 12.60 -8.14 0.19
C ALA A 112 13.23 -6.89 -0.41
N GLY A 113 14.18 -6.30 0.31
CA GLY A 113 14.87 -5.07 -0.09
C GLY A 113 14.03 -3.81 0.09
N GLU A 114 14.71 -2.67 -0.08
CA GLU A 114 14.12 -1.34 -0.05
C GLU A 114 14.93 -0.32 -0.87
N VAL A 115 14.23 0.64 -1.44
CA VAL A 115 14.79 1.86 -2.02
C VAL A 115 14.19 3.03 -1.25
N SER A 116 15.04 3.85 -0.64
CA SER A 116 14.59 5.06 0.04
C SER A 116 14.14 6.11 -0.97
N LEU A 117 13.23 6.99 -0.55
CA LEU A 117 12.84 8.13 -1.38
C LEU A 117 14.05 9.01 -1.71
N ALA A 118 15.01 9.18 -0.79
CA ALA A 118 16.21 9.96 -1.06
C ALA A 118 17.08 9.37 -2.17
N GLU A 119 17.28 8.05 -2.18
CA GLU A 119 17.97 7.36 -3.29
C GLU A 119 17.21 7.51 -4.61
N LEU A 120 15.87 7.46 -4.57
CA LEU A 120 15.03 7.53 -5.76
C LEU A 120 14.95 8.94 -6.35
N THR A 121 14.72 9.95 -5.52
CA THR A 121 14.54 11.35 -5.92
C THR A 121 15.86 12.09 -6.09
N GLY A 122 16.94 11.60 -5.46
CA GLY A 122 18.22 12.29 -5.34
C GLY A 122 18.21 13.42 -4.32
N VAL A 123 17.17 13.50 -3.49
CA VAL A 123 16.99 14.58 -2.51
C VAL A 123 16.63 14.00 -1.14
N THR A 124 17.29 14.49 -0.10
CA THR A 124 16.87 14.28 1.29
C THR A 124 16.14 15.55 1.75
N PRO A 125 14.79 15.61 1.67
CA PRO A 125 14.04 16.81 2.03
C PRO A 125 14.01 16.95 3.55
N ASP A 126 15.08 17.50 4.12
CA ASP A 126 15.15 17.87 5.53
C ASP A 126 14.73 19.33 5.74
N HIS A 127 14.75 19.78 7.00
CA HIS A 127 14.42 21.17 7.32
C HIS A 127 15.38 22.18 6.67
N THR A 128 16.63 21.79 6.39
CA THR A 128 17.64 22.67 5.77
C THR A 128 17.33 22.88 4.29
N TRP A 129 17.05 21.80 3.56
CA TRP A 129 16.67 21.83 2.14
C TRP A 129 15.41 22.66 1.91
N CYS A 130 14.40 22.49 2.77
CA CYS A 130 13.17 23.29 2.72
C CYS A 130 13.41 24.78 3.05
N ARG A 131 14.28 25.09 4.03
CA ARG A 131 14.62 26.48 4.40
C ARG A 131 15.37 27.24 3.30
N GLN A 132 16.02 26.53 2.38
CA GLN A 132 16.63 27.12 1.18
C GLN A 132 15.60 27.47 0.08
N GLY A 133 14.31 27.25 0.32
CA GLY A 133 13.24 27.56 -0.64
C GLY A 133 12.91 26.41 -1.59
N ASN A 134 13.55 25.26 -1.44
CA ASN A 134 13.24 24.07 -2.23
C ASN A 134 11.91 23.41 -1.79
N TYR A 135 11.26 22.71 -2.72
CA TYR A 135 10.04 21.94 -2.47
C TYR A 135 9.89 20.82 -3.51
N GLU A 136 9.39 19.67 -3.07
CA GLU A 136 9.30 18.48 -3.93
C GLU A 136 8.29 18.65 -5.06
N TRP A 137 7.17 19.32 -4.77
CA TRP A 137 6.09 19.56 -5.72
C TRP A 137 5.14 20.66 -5.23
N LYS A 138 4.63 21.47 -6.16
CA LYS A 138 3.53 22.43 -5.95
C LYS A 138 2.44 22.25 -7.00
N ALA A 139 1.19 22.27 -6.55
CA ALA A 139 0.03 22.11 -7.42
C ALA A 139 -0.09 23.22 -8.48
N GLN A 140 0.29 24.45 -8.15
CA GLN A 140 0.09 25.60 -9.05
C GLN A 140 0.87 25.47 -10.37
N CYS A 141 2.06 24.87 -10.34
CA CYS A 141 2.92 24.69 -11.52
C CYS A 141 3.10 23.23 -11.95
N ASP A 142 2.54 22.28 -11.18
CA ASP A 142 2.83 20.83 -11.30
C ASP A 142 4.34 20.55 -11.36
N CYS A 143 5.09 21.26 -10.51
CA CYS A 143 6.54 21.31 -10.55
C CYS A 143 7.17 21.37 -9.14
N GLY A 144 8.41 20.91 -9.01
CA GLY A 144 9.27 21.08 -7.85
C GLY A 144 10.33 22.16 -8.05
N HIS A 145 10.99 22.55 -6.96
CA HIS A 145 12.16 23.43 -6.92
C HIS A 145 13.25 22.73 -6.12
N GLY A 146 14.46 22.63 -6.68
CA GLY A 146 15.53 21.78 -6.15
C GLY A 146 15.40 20.30 -6.53
N THR A 147 14.26 19.89 -7.12
CA THR A 147 14.08 18.59 -7.78
C THR A 147 12.99 18.69 -8.85
N SER A 148 13.10 17.88 -9.90
CA SER A 148 12.08 17.73 -10.94
C SER A 148 11.38 16.37 -10.89
N PHE A 149 11.72 15.52 -9.91
CA PHE A 149 11.29 14.13 -9.89
C PHE A 149 9.76 13.98 -9.91
N TRP A 150 9.04 14.85 -9.21
CA TRP A 150 7.57 14.82 -9.12
C TRP A 150 6.84 15.70 -10.14
N ASN A 151 7.54 16.34 -11.09
CA ASN A 151 6.93 17.22 -12.09
C ASN A 151 6.00 16.46 -13.05
N GLY A 152 4.84 17.02 -13.38
CA GLY A 152 3.93 16.35 -14.31
C GLY A 152 3.23 15.15 -13.66
N LYS A 153 2.54 15.34 -12.53
CA LYS A 153 1.86 14.27 -11.78
C LYS A 153 0.78 13.56 -12.62
N LYS A 154 0.16 14.29 -13.56
CA LYS A 154 -0.85 13.75 -14.49
C LYS A 154 -0.26 13.33 -15.84
N ASN A 155 1.05 13.45 -16.03
CA ASN A 155 1.71 12.97 -17.24
C ASN A 155 2.04 11.48 -17.08
N SER A 156 1.34 10.62 -17.82
CA SER A 156 1.54 9.17 -17.75
C SER A 156 2.96 8.74 -18.11
N ALA A 157 3.63 9.41 -19.05
CA ALA A 157 5.03 9.10 -19.39
C ALA A 157 5.98 9.44 -18.24
N ALA A 158 5.72 10.55 -17.52
CA ALA A 158 6.49 10.89 -16.32
C ALA A 158 6.27 9.85 -15.19
N CYS A 159 5.03 9.40 -15.00
CA CYS A 159 4.71 8.31 -14.06
C CYS A 159 5.42 6.99 -14.43
N THR A 160 5.41 6.60 -15.70
CA THR A 160 6.14 5.41 -16.18
C THR A 160 7.63 5.53 -15.93
N SER A 161 8.24 6.68 -16.27
CA SER A 161 9.67 6.92 -16.07
C SER A 161 10.09 6.85 -14.59
N ARG A 162 9.23 7.30 -13.66
CA ARG A 162 9.47 7.15 -12.21
C ARG A 162 9.53 5.68 -11.80
N MET A 163 8.59 4.86 -12.29
CA MET A 163 8.55 3.43 -11.97
C MET A 163 9.73 2.68 -12.59
N GLU A 164 10.14 3.05 -13.80
CA GLU A 164 11.35 2.51 -14.44
C GLU A 164 12.61 2.86 -13.64
N LYS A 165 12.74 4.12 -13.18
CA LYS A 165 13.86 4.54 -12.34
C LYS A 165 13.89 3.76 -11.02
N LEU A 166 12.74 3.55 -10.38
CA LEU A 166 12.61 2.72 -9.17
C LEU A 166 13.04 1.28 -9.41
N ARG A 167 12.52 0.62 -10.45
CA ARG A 167 12.89 -0.77 -10.81
C ARG A 167 14.38 -0.89 -11.12
N SER A 168 14.91 0.04 -11.90
CA SER A 168 16.34 0.09 -12.26
C SER A 168 17.24 0.27 -11.03
N LEU A 169 16.85 1.14 -10.10
CA LEU A 169 17.57 1.36 -8.85
C LEU A 169 17.51 0.14 -7.93
N PHE A 170 16.33 -0.48 -7.81
CA PHE A 170 16.15 -1.71 -7.03
C PHE A 170 17.00 -2.86 -7.60
N GLN A 171 16.99 -3.09 -8.91
CA GLN A 171 17.78 -4.13 -9.57
C GLN A 171 19.28 -3.93 -9.36
N ARG A 172 19.77 -2.68 -9.38
CA ARG A 172 21.18 -2.39 -9.07
C ARG A 172 21.53 -2.70 -7.62
N LYS A 173 20.63 -2.38 -6.68
CA LYS A 173 20.85 -2.55 -5.24
C LYS A 173 20.71 -4.00 -4.79
N TYR A 174 19.82 -4.76 -5.44
CA TYR A 174 19.51 -6.17 -5.12
C TYR A 174 19.54 -7.03 -6.39
N PRO A 175 20.72 -7.27 -7.00
CA PRO A 175 20.83 -7.92 -8.32
C PRO A 175 20.30 -9.36 -8.36
N ASN A 176 20.26 -10.03 -7.21
CA ASN A 176 19.78 -11.41 -7.07
C ASN A 176 18.29 -11.50 -6.70
N MET A 177 17.59 -10.37 -6.58
CA MET A 177 16.15 -10.32 -6.33
C MET A 177 15.42 -9.87 -7.61
N PRO A 178 14.23 -10.41 -7.90
CA PRO A 178 13.43 -9.90 -9.01
C PRO A 178 13.02 -8.45 -8.76
N ALA A 179 13.21 -7.57 -9.74
CA ALA A 179 12.75 -6.18 -9.66
C ALA A 179 11.22 -6.03 -9.67
N ASP A 180 10.51 -7.04 -10.16
CA ASP A 180 9.05 -7.09 -10.21
C ASP A 180 8.57 -8.55 -10.04
N LEU A 181 7.47 -8.75 -9.31
CA LEU A 181 6.83 -10.06 -9.12
C LEU A 181 5.61 -10.24 -10.03
N GLY A 182 5.28 -9.23 -10.83
CA GLY A 182 4.07 -9.15 -11.63
C GLY A 182 2.89 -8.52 -10.86
N ASP A 183 1.90 -8.09 -11.62
CA ASP A 183 0.71 -7.44 -11.07
C ASP A 183 -0.28 -8.47 -10.54
N ALA A 184 -0.67 -8.32 -9.27
CA ALA A 184 -1.79 -9.06 -8.72
C ALA A 184 -3.11 -8.48 -9.25
N HIS A 185 -3.94 -9.31 -9.87
CA HIS A 185 -5.23 -8.87 -10.39
C HIS A 185 -6.14 -8.35 -9.25
N CYS A 186 -6.38 -7.04 -9.24
CA CYS A 186 -7.36 -6.42 -8.36
C CYS A 186 -8.68 -6.16 -9.11
N PRO A 187 -9.81 -6.74 -8.66
CA PRO A 187 -11.11 -6.55 -9.30
C PRO A 187 -11.83 -5.28 -8.83
N PHE A 188 -11.31 -4.59 -7.81
CA PHE A 188 -11.86 -3.35 -7.28
C PHE A 188 -11.18 -2.12 -7.88
N GLY A 189 -11.93 -1.04 -8.03
CA GLY A 189 -11.45 0.22 -8.59
C GLY A 189 -12.26 0.67 -9.79
N ASP A 190 -11.74 1.65 -10.52
CA ASP A 190 -12.48 2.57 -11.41
C ASP A 190 -13.21 1.93 -12.61
N ARG A 191 -14.25 1.15 -12.30
CA ARG A 191 -15.43 0.95 -13.13
C ARG A 191 -16.52 1.79 -12.47
N ASN A 192 -16.61 3.06 -12.86
CA ASN A 192 -17.64 4.04 -12.48
C ASN A 192 -17.53 4.61 -11.04
N ARG A 193 -16.49 5.40 -10.74
CA ARG A 193 -16.58 6.46 -9.71
C ARG A 193 -16.32 7.84 -10.28
#